data_AF-A0A7Y2HUH1-F1
#
_entry.id   AF-A0A7Y2HUH1-F1
#
_cell.length_a   1.000
_cell.length_b   1.000
_cell.length_c   1.000
_cell.angle_alpha   90.00
_cell.angle_beta   90.00
_cell.angle_gamma   90.00
#
_symmetry.space_group_name_H-M   'P 1'
#
loop_
_entity.id
_entity.type
_entity.pdbx_description
1 polymer ?
#
loop_
_entity_poly.entity_id
_entity_poly.type
_entity_poly.pdbx_seq_one_letter_code
_entity_poly.pdbx_strand_id
1 'polypeptide(L)'
;MSQDRRNDYDVTNTVQVSNPAAVRDAVHELFSRTFPGSPFDKLWLAFYDFERLFTGRYPGYMGCDTTYHDLQHTLDMTLALARLVAGYEKSVEPPDRLGAARAQMAIITSLFHDAGYIRHKDRDKDFTNGAEFTLYHVSRSADFLRRYLPELGLAGDVGVSSMIVHFTGYELDLDDIELDDPRDIICGHLIGTADLIAQMADRCYLEKCRDRLYPEFVVGGVAVENSASGEYMVRYKSGKDLLRKTPAFYQQVMRERLNSKFTRAYRYIEVLYGGENPYIEAIRVNMAHLVHILETGNWSLLRRKPSFFLGITTAVHDIERLVTRQVAALKGARPSGDTPPLVMPI
;
A
#
# COMPACT_ATOMS: atom_id res chain seq x y z
N MET A 1 25.90 13.15 -10.10
CA MET A 1 25.11 12.38 -11.09
C MET A 1 24.33 11.35 -10.31
N SER A 2 22.99 11.49 -10.21
CA SER A 2 22.16 10.45 -9.60
C SER A 2 22.27 9.21 -10.47
N GLN A 3 22.68 8.07 -9.91
CA GLN A 3 22.48 6.79 -10.61
C GLN A 3 21.00 6.68 -10.97
N ASP A 4 20.72 6.20 -12.17
CA ASP A 4 19.36 5.95 -12.62
C ASP A 4 18.78 4.86 -11.71
N ARG A 5 17.79 5.22 -10.87
CA ARG A 5 17.20 4.29 -9.89
C ARG A 5 16.62 3.06 -10.62
N ARG A 6 16.72 1.87 -10.04
CA ARG A 6 16.15 0.64 -10.63
C ARG A 6 14.65 0.54 -10.31
N ASN A 7 13.89 -0.19 -11.14
CA ASN A 7 12.42 -0.25 -11.05
C ASN A 7 11.91 -0.94 -9.77
N ASP A 8 12.71 -1.86 -9.24
CA ASP A 8 12.39 -2.72 -8.11
C ASP A 8 13.27 -2.41 -6.89
N TYR A 9 13.85 -1.20 -6.84
CA TYR A 9 14.63 -0.70 -5.71
C TYR A 9 13.95 0.50 -5.06
N ASP A 10 14.18 0.62 -3.75
CA ASP A 10 13.67 1.69 -2.90
C ASP A 10 14.12 3.09 -3.36
N VAL A 11 13.59 4.13 -2.72
CA VAL A 11 13.90 5.53 -3.05
C VAL A 11 15.38 5.91 -2.93
N THR A 12 16.17 5.16 -2.14
CA THR A 12 17.63 5.35 -2.04
C THR A 12 18.42 4.48 -3.03
N ASN A 13 17.75 3.63 -3.81
CA ASN A 13 18.32 2.71 -4.78
C ASN A 13 19.30 1.68 -4.16
N THR A 14 19.19 1.39 -2.85
CA THR A 14 20.10 0.49 -2.12
C THR A 14 19.45 -0.86 -1.78
N VAL A 15 18.15 -0.89 -1.53
CA VAL A 15 17.40 -2.11 -1.15
C VAL A 15 16.51 -2.54 -2.31
N GLN A 16 16.61 -3.80 -2.71
CA GLN A 16 15.71 -4.39 -3.70
C GLN A 16 14.37 -4.72 -3.03
N VAL A 17 13.37 -3.89 -3.24
CA VAL A 17 12.04 -3.99 -2.59
C VAL A 17 11.14 -5.04 -3.21
N SER A 18 11.63 -5.80 -4.20
CA SER A 18 10.99 -7.02 -4.70
C SER A 18 11.53 -8.31 -4.06
N ASN A 19 12.47 -8.21 -3.12
CA ASN A 19 13.12 -9.34 -2.48
C ASN A 19 12.86 -9.31 -0.95
N PRO A 20 12.05 -10.24 -0.41
CA PRO A 20 11.73 -10.28 1.01
C PRO A 20 12.96 -10.35 1.92
N ALA A 21 14.01 -11.09 1.52
CA ALA A 21 15.23 -11.20 2.32
C ALA A 21 16.00 -9.87 2.36
N ALA A 22 16.13 -9.18 1.23
CA ALA A 22 16.82 -7.88 1.19
C ALA A 22 16.12 -6.83 2.06
N VAL A 23 14.78 -6.83 2.06
CA VAL A 23 13.97 -5.90 2.85
C VAL A 23 14.02 -6.28 4.33
N ARG A 24 13.88 -7.56 4.67
CA ARG A 24 14.05 -8.06 6.04
C ARG A 24 15.39 -7.65 6.62
N ASP A 25 16.48 -7.81 5.86
CA ASP A 25 17.83 -7.51 6.34
C ASP A 25 18.01 -5.99 6.56
N ALA A 26 17.46 -5.15 5.69
CA ALA A 26 17.44 -3.69 5.88
C ALA A 26 16.59 -3.26 7.08
N VAL A 27 15.43 -3.90 7.29
CA VAL A 27 14.57 -3.67 8.45
C VAL A 27 15.26 -4.13 9.72
N HIS A 28 15.96 -5.26 9.70
CA HIS A 28 16.75 -5.76 10.83
C HIS A 28 17.86 -4.78 11.22
N GLU A 29 18.61 -4.25 10.23
CA GLU A 29 19.66 -3.26 10.48
C GLU A 29 19.09 -1.98 11.14
N LEU A 30 17.97 -1.47 10.63
CA LEU A 30 17.29 -0.29 11.20
C LEU A 30 16.74 -0.57 12.60
N PHE A 31 16.07 -1.71 12.79
CA PHE A 31 15.45 -2.08 14.05
C PHE A 31 16.49 -2.29 15.15
N SER A 32 17.55 -3.06 14.89
CA SER A 32 18.60 -3.36 15.86
C SER A 32 19.42 -2.13 16.26
N ARG A 33 19.57 -1.15 15.36
CA ARG A 33 20.19 0.14 15.69
C ARG A 33 19.27 1.04 16.52
N THR A 34 17.97 0.98 16.28
CA THR A 34 16.97 1.81 16.98
C THR A 34 16.66 1.25 18.36
N PHE A 35 16.61 -0.08 18.48
CA PHE A 35 16.26 -0.80 19.70
C PHE A 35 17.33 -1.84 20.08
N PRO A 36 18.54 -1.41 20.51
CA PRO A 36 19.63 -2.33 20.84
C PRO A 36 19.21 -3.42 21.84
N GLY A 37 19.55 -4.67 21.53
CA GLY A 37 19.25 -5.83 22.37
C GLY A 37 17.82 -6.37 22.27
N SER A 38 16.94 -5.75 21.47
CA SER A 38 15.58 -6.26 21.25
C SER A 38 15.58 -7.46 20.30
N PRO A 39 14.78 -8.51 20.56
CA PRO A 39 14.76 -9.71 19.72
C PRO A 39 14.11 -9.44 18.35
N PHE A 40 14.65 -10.06 17.32
CA PHE A 40 14.16 -9.94 15.93
C PHE A 40 13.39 -11.17 15.43
N ASP A 41 13.32 -12.26 16.22
CA ASP A 41 12.79 -13.56 15.77
C ASP A 41 11.36 -13.49 15.25
N LYS A 42 10.49 -12.70 15.90
CA LYS A 42 9.10 -12.50 15.46
C LYS A 42 9.00 -11.74 14.13
N LEU A 43 9.85 -10.74 13.93
CA LEU A 43 9.92 -10.02 12.64
C LEU A 43 10.47 -10.92 11.55
N TRP A 44 11.51 -11.71 11.85
CA TRP A 44 12.04 -12.70 10.93
C TRP A 44 10.97 -13.68 10.47
N LEU A 45 10.19 -14.25 11.41
CA LEU A 45 9.13 -15.19 11.10
C LEU A 45 8.00 -14.51 10.31
N ALA A 46 7.66 -13.26 10.62
CA ALA A 46 6.70 -12.48 9.84
C ALA A 46 7.13 -12.28 8.38
N PHE A 47 8.39 -11.97 8.10
CA PHE A 47 8.90 -11.91 6.72
C PHE A 47 8.84 -13.26 6.01
N TYR A 48 9.15 -14.35 6.72
CA TYR A 48 9.04 -15.71 6.18
C TYR A 48 7.60 -16.07 5.82
N ASP A 49 6.65 -15.79 6.70
CA ASP A 49 5.24 -16.10 6.48
C ASP A 49 4.56 -15.16 5.47
N PHE A 50 4.97 -13.89 5.41
CA PHE A 50 4.59 -12.97 4.35
C PHE A 50 4.96 -13.52 2.97
N GLU A 51 6.22 -13.95 2.80
CA GLU A 51 6.64 -14.52 1.52
C GLU A 51 5.79 -15.75 1.18
N ARG A 52 5.54 -16.63 2.15
CA ARG A 52 4.66 -17.79 1.95
C ARG A 52 3.25 -17.39 1.55
N LEU A 53 2.69 -16.35 2.16
CA LEU A 53 1.33 -15.88 1.88
C LEU A 53 1.23 -15.37 0.44
N PHE A 54 2.10 -14.44 0.07
CA PHE A 54 2.07 -13.82 -1.25
C PHE A 54 2.46 -14.78 -2.38
N THR A 55 3.24 -15.83 -2.09
CA THR A 55 3.60 -16.88 -3.06
C THR A 55 2.67 -18.10 -3.05
N GLY A 56 1.62 -18.11 -2.21
CA GLY A 56 0.63 -19.20 -2.16
C GLY A 56 1.12 -20.48 -1.45
N ARG A 57 2.21 -20.37 -0.69
CA ARG A 57 2.76 -21.44 0.16
C ARG A 57 2.26 -21.39 1.61
N TYR A 58 1.51 -20.35 1.98
CA TYR A 58 0.86 -20.26 3.30
C TYR A 58 -0.42 -21.12 3.31
N PRO A 59 -0.65 -21.96 4.35
CA PRO A 59 -1.75 -22.91 4.36
C PRO A 59 -3.11 -22.24 4.21
N GLY A 60 -3.98 -22.79 3.36
CA GLY A 60 -5.33 -22.28 3.12
C GLY A 60 -5.44 -21.10 2.15
N TYR A 61 -4.33 -20.49 1.72
CA TYR A 61 -4.36 -19.33 0.81
C TYR A 61 -3.82 -19.64 -0.57
N MET A 62 -4.35 -18.92 -1.55
CA MET A 62 -3.82 -18.80 -2.90
C MET A 62 -2.59 -17.87 -2.88
N GLY A 63 -1.85 -17.83 -3.99
CA GLY A 63 -0.83 -16.80 -4.19
C GLY A 63 -1.46 -15.47 -4.59
N CYS A 64 -0.72 -14.37 -4.39
CA CYS A 64 -1.10 -13.04 -4.84
C CYS A 64 -1.40 -13.05 -6.35
N ASP A 65 -2.56 -12.53 -6.72
CA ASP A 65 -3.06 -12.39 -8.09
C ASP A 65 -3.52 -10.96 -8.43
N THR A 66 -3.27 -10.01 -7.53
CA THR A 66 -3.31 -8.56 -7.77
C THR A 66 -2.02 -8.11 -8.45
N THR A 67 -2.14 -7.27 -9.47
CA THR A 67 -1.02 -6.75 -10.27
C THR A 67 -0.33 -5.51 -9.71
N TYR A 68 -1.04 -4.70 -8.91
CA TYR A 68 -0.54 -3.48 -8.27
C TYR A 68 -0.19 -3.73 -6.81
N HIS A 69 -1.17 -4.20 -6.02
CA HIS A 69 -1.00 -4.58 -4.61
C HIS A 69 -0.29 -5.94 -4.53
N ASP A 70 0.95 -5.95 -5.03
CA ASP A 70 1.81 -7.13 -5.15
C ASP A 70 2.90 -7.14 -4.07
N LEU A 71 3.74 -8.19 -4.09
CA LEU A 71 4.82 -8.36 -3.12
C LEU A 71 5.76 -7.15 -3.06
N GLN A 72 6.02 -6.47 -4.19
CA GLN A 72 6.93 -5.32 -4.20
C GLN A 72 6.31 -4.14 -3.45
N HIS A 73 5.02 -3.86 -3.66
CA HIS A 73 4.32 -2.77 -2.98
C HIS A 73 4.39 -2.94 -1.45
N THR A 74 4.00 -4.11 -0.94
CA THR A 74 3.98 -4.36 0.50
C THR A 74 5.37 -4.30 1.15
N LEU A 75 6.40 -4.74 0.43
CA LEU A 75 7.78 -4.67 0.93
C LEU A 75 8.35 -3.24 0.93
N ASP A 76 8.09 -2.44 -0.11
CA ASP A 76 8.57 -1.04 -0.17
C ASP A 76 7.92 -0.20 0.93
N MET A 77 6.61 -0.35 1.13
CA MET A 77 5.92 0.35 2.21
C MET A 77 6.40 -0.12 3.59
N THR A 78 6.63 -1.43 3.80
CA THR A 78 7.16 -1.94 5.08
C THR A 78 8.54 -1.36 5.40
N LEU A 79 9.41 -1.22 4.39
CA LEU A 79 10.70 -0.53 4.57
C LEU A 79 10.53 0.96 4.90
N ALA A 80 9.59 1.64 4.23
CA ALA A 80 9.25 3.02 4.52
C ALA A 80 8.75 3.19 5.97
N LEU A 81 7.91 2.27 6.46
CA LEU A 81 7.45 2.26 7.84
C LEU A 81 8.61 2.08 8.82
N ALA A 82 9.50 1.11 8.59
CA ALA A 82 10.63 0.88 9.48
C ALA A 82 11.52 2.13 9.61
N ARG A 83 11.68 2.89 8.51
CA ARG A 83 12.37 4.18 8.50
C ARG A 83 11.60 5.25 9.28
N LEU A 84 10.27 5.33 9.10
CA LEU A 84 9.43 6.27 9.84
C LEU A 84 9.44 6.00 11.35
N VAL A 85 9.36 4.73 11.76
CA VAL A 85 9.46 4.31 13.17
C VAL A 85 10.81 4.68 13.76
N ALA A 86 11.91 4.38 13.05
CA ALA A 86 13.25 4.74 13.51
C ALA A 86 13.45 6.25 13.62
N GLY A 87 12.91 7.02 12.66
CA GLY A 87 12.92 8.47 12.68
C GLY A 87 12.11 9.05 13.84
N TYR A 88 10.90 8.54 14.06
CA TYR A 88 10.02 8.93 15.16
C TYR A 88 10.72 8.71 16.51
N GLU A 89 11.17 7.47 16.76
CA GLU A 89 11.80 7.05 18.02
C GLU A 89 13.02 7.91 18.38
N LYS A 90 13.79 8.34 17.37
CA LYS A 90 14.97 9.21 17.54
C LYS A 90 14.64 10.67 17.79
N SER A 91 13.44 11.11 17.41
CA SER A 91 13.05 12.53 17.40
C SER A 91 12.20 12.96 18.59
N VAL A 92 11.53 12.01 19.25
CA VAL A 92 10.60 12.30 20.34
C VAL A 92 11.23 12.13 21.73
N GLU A 93 10.62 12.77 22.71
CA GLU A 93 11.02 12.65 24.11
C GLU A 93 10.78 11.24 24.64
N PRO A 94 11.54 10.79 25.66
CA PRO A 94 11.46 9.42 26.18
C PRO A 94 10.05 8.89 26.52
N PRO A 95 9.11 9.69 27.08
CA PRO A 95 7.75 9.23 27.37
C PRO A 95 6.91 8.90 26.13
N ASP A 96 7.18 9.59 25.01
CA ASP A 96 6.41 9.47 23.76
C ASP A 96 6.94 8.35 22.86
N ARG A 97 8.13 7.83 23.16
CA ARG A 97 8.74 6.72 22.43
C ARG A 97 7.83 5.50 22.37
N LEU A 98 7.83 4.85 21.21
CA LEU A 98 7.00 3.67 20.96
C LEU A 98 7.54 2.47 21.73
N GLY A 99 8.88 2.37 21.79
CA GLY A 99 9.57 1.18 22.27
C GLY A 99 9.52 0.02 21.27
N ALA A 100 10.37 -0.99 21.52
CA ALA A 100 10.60 -2.08 20.58
C ALA A 100 9.36 -2.94 20.30
N ALA A 101 8.53 -3.20 21.32
CA ALA A 101 7.34 -4.04 21.20
C ALA A 101 6.31 -3.44 20.23
N ARG A 102 6.00 -2.16 20.41
CA ARG A 102 5.05 -1.43 19.55
C ARG A 102 5.62 -1.21 18.15
N ALA A 103 6.91 -0.92 18.03
CA ALA A 103 7.60 -0.87 16.75
C ALA A 103 7.51 -2.21 15.98
N GLN A 104 7.74 -3.33 16.68
CA GLN A 104 7.60 -4.67 16.10
C GLN A 104 6.15 -4.94 15.64
N MET A 105 5.16 -4.64 16.47
CA MET A 105 3.74 -4.76 16.14
C MET A 105 3.38 -3.94 14.89
N ALA A 106 3.84 -2.68 14.81
CA ALA A 106 3.57 -1.82 13.67
C ALA A 106 4.19 -2.35 12.36
N ILE A 107 5.45 -2.83 12.41
CA ILE A 107 6.13 -3.43 11.24
C ILE A 107 5.44 -4.71 10.77
N ILE A 108 4.98 -5.55 11.70
CA ILE A 108 4.22 -6.76 11.34
C ILE A 108 2.87 -6.36 10.73
N THR A 109 2.19 -5.38 11.32
CA THR A 109 0.91 -4.89 10.81
C THR A 109 1.05 -4.35 9.39
N SER A 110 2.10 -3.57 9.09
CA SER A 110 2.35 -3.10 7.72
C SER A 110 2.68 -4.21 6.74
N LEU A 111 3.41 -5.23 7.19
CA LEU A 111 3.78 -6.34 6.31
C LEU A 111 2.55 -7.14 5.84
N PHE A 112 1.44 -7.07 6.57
CA PHE A 112 0.18 -7.73 6.25
C PHE A 112 -0.98 -6.76 5.98
N HIS A 113 -0.73 -5.47 5.74
CA HIS A 113 -1.79 -4.50 5.49
C HIS A 113 -2.63 -4.83 4.24
N ASP A 114 -2.02 -5.51 3.27
CA ASP A 114 -2.62 -5.97 2.02
C ASP A 114 -2.94 -7.48 2.00
N ALA A 115 -2.80 -8.17 3.14
CA ALA A 115 -3.12 -9.60 3.23
C ALA A 115 -4.57 -9.91 2.82
N GLY A 116 -5.47 -8.94 2.95
CA GLY A 116 -6.86 -9.04 2.56
C GLY A 116 -7.11 -9.24 1.07
N TYR A 117 -6.18 -8.85 0.20
CA TYR A 117 -6.25 -9.18 -1.24
C TYR A 117 -6.03 -10.67 -1.51
N ILE A 118 -5.33 -11.39 -0.62
CA ILE A 118 -4.98 -12.78 -0.84
C ILE A 118 -6.20 -13.68 -0.61
N ARG A 119 -6.64 -14.35 -1.67
CA ARG A 119 -7.79 -15.27 -1.64
C ARG A 119 -7.51 -16.49 -0.77
N HIS A 120 -8.45 -16.80 0.12
CA HIS A 120 -8.52 -18.08 0.81
C HIS A 120 -9.15 -19.14 -0.11
N LYS A 121 -8.54 -20.33 -0.19
CA LYS A 121 -8.93 -21.42 -1.10
C LYS A 121 -10.40 -21.81 -1.00
N ASP A 122 -10.89 -21.98 0.23
CA ASP A 122 -12.28 -22.44 0.46
C ASP A 122 -13.29 -21.29 0.57
N ARG A 123 -12.99 -20.25 1.34
CA ARG A 123 -13.92 -19.14 1.61
C ARG A 123 -14.14 -18.23 0.41
N ASP A 124 -13.12 -18.08 -0.43
CA ASP A 124 -13.13 -17.17 -1.58
C ASP A 124 -13.23 -17.91 -2.92
N LYS A 125 -13.71 -19.15 -2.93
CA LYS A 125 -13.78 -20.02 -4.12
C LYS A 125 -14.61 -19.43 -5.27
N ASP A 126 -15.56 -18.56 -4.95
CA ASP A 126 -16.48 -17.94 -5.91
C ASP A 126 -15.91 -16.63 -6.49
N PHE A 127 -14.78 -16.15 -5.95
CA PHE A 127 -14.02 -15.01 -6.48
C PHE A 127 -12.92 -15.51 -7.41
N THR A 128 -12.73 -14.80 -8.52
CA THR A 128 -11.75 -15.13 -9.55
C THR A 128 -10.40 -14.44 -9.31
N ASN A 129 -10.38 -13.26 -8.68
CA ASN A 129 -9.17 -12.47 -8.46
C ASN A 129 -9.24 -11.69 -7.15
N GLY A 130 -8.10 -11.49 -6.47
CA GLY A 130 -8.00 -10.74 -5.22
C GLY A 130 -8.48 -9.29 -5.32
N ALA A 131 -8.35 -8.65 -6.50
CA ALA A 131 -8.82 -7.28 -6.71
C ALA A 131 -10.35 -7.10 -6.51
N GLU A 132 -11.12 -8.19 -6.51
CA GLU A 132 -12.56 -8.14 -6.16
C GLU A 132 -12.79 -7.72 -4.68
N PHE A 133 -11.73 -7.72 -3.86
CA PHE A 133 -11.76 -7.30 -2.47
C PHE A 133 -11.37 -5.84 -2.22
N THR A 134 -11.03 -5.05 -3.25
CA THR A 134 -10.51 -3.68 -3.07
C THR A 134 -11.31 -2.82 -2.09
N LEU A 135 -12.64 -2.93 -2.06
CA LEU A 135 -13.50 -2.12 -1.19
C LEU A 135 -13.52 -2.53 0.30
N TYR A 136 -13.00 -3.71 0.64
CA TYR A 136 -13.03 -4.27 2.00
C TYR A 136 -11.76 -5.08 2.34
N HIS A 137 -10.67 -4.82 1.63
CA HIS A 137 -9.42 -5.55 1.78
C HIS A 137 -8.76 -5.26 3.13
N VAL A 138 -8.91 -4.06 3.69
CA VAL A 138 -8.31 -3.69 4.97
C VAL A 138 -9.01 -4.40 6.13
N SER A 139 -10.34 -4.48 6.11
CA SER A 139 -11.10 -5.34 7.04
C SER A 139 -10.65 -6.81 6.95
N ARG A 140 -10.40 -7.31 5.73
CA ARG A 140 -9.88 -8.66 5.52
C ARG A 140 -8.44 -8.82 6.04
N SER A 141 -7.60 -7.79 5.92
CA SER A 141 -6.26 -7.77 6.50
C SER A 141 -6.30 -7.77 8.03
N ALA A 142 -7.22 -7.02 8.64
CA ALA A 142 -7.48 -7.09 10.08
C ALA A 142 -7.91 -8.51 10.50
N ASP A 143 -8.80 -9.17 9.74
CA ASP A 143 -9.19 -10.57 9.98
C ASP A 143 -8.06 -11.58 9.80
N PHE A 144 -7.09 -11.29 8.94
CA PHE A 144 -5.87 -12.07 8.85
C PHE A 144 -5.01 -11.87 10.11
N LEU A 145 -4.75 -10.63 10.50
CA LEU A 145 -3.95 -10.27 11.67
C LEU A 145 -4.53 -10.84 12.98
N ARG A 146 -5.86 -10.83 13.15
CA ARG A 146 -6.55 -11.45 14.30
C ARG A 146 -6.21 -12.91 14.51
N ARG A 147 -5.98 -13.65 13.42
CA ARG A 147 -5.63 -15.08 13.46
C ARG A 147 -4.13 -15.30 13.52
N TYR A 148 -3.36 -14.48 12.81
CA TYR A 148 -1.92 -14.64 12.67
C TYR A 148 -1.12 -14.19 13.90
N LEU A 149 -1.46 -13.05 14.52
CA LEU A 149 -0.70 -12.51 15.65
C LEU A 149 -0.65 -13.44 16.88
N PRO A 150 -1.72 -14.16 17.26
CA PRO A 150 -1.64 -15.17 18.31
C PRO A 150 -0.62 -16.28 18.03
N GLU A 151 -0.50 -16.75 16.79
CA GLU A 151 0.49 -17.78 16.40
C GLU A 151 1.93 -17.29 16.56
N LEU A 152 2.14 -15.98 16.45
CA LEU A 152 3.43 -15.30 16.65
C LEU A 152 3.70 -14.92 18.12
N GLY A 153 2.78 -15.23 19.04
CA GLY A 153 2.87 -14.84 20.45
C GLY A 153 2.66 -13.34 20.68
N LEU A 154 1.79 -12.73 19.88
CA LEU A 154 1.38 -11.31 19.94
C LEU A 154 -0.15 -11.18 20.13
N ALA A 155 -0.76 -12.10 20.88
CA ALA A 155 -2.21 -12.10 21.11
C ALA A 155 -2.73 -10.80 21.76
N GLY A 156 -1.91 -10.15 22.61
CA GLY A 156 -2.25 -8.88 23.24
C GLY A 156 -2.33 -7.70 22.26
N ASP A 157 -1.66 -7.80 21.10
CA ASP A 157 -1.61 -6.74 20.10
C ASP A 157 -2.76 -6.82 19.08
N VAL A 158 -3.56 -7.89 19.11
CA VAL A 158 -4.62 -8.15 18.13
C VAL A 158 -5.61 -6.99 18.00
N GLY A 159 -6.06 -6.43 19.14
CA GLY A 159 -7.00 -5.32 19.15
C GLY A 159 -6.44 -4.10 18.42
N VAL A 160 -5.23 -3.68 18.81
CA VAL A 160 -4.54 -2.52 18.23
C VAL A 160 -4.22 -2.74 16.76
N SER A 161 -3.57 -3.84 16.39
CA SER A 161 -3.22 -4.15 14.99
C SER A 161 -4.45 -4.19 14.07
N SER A 162 -5.57 -4.72 14.55
CA SER A 162 -6.82 -4.77 13.79
C SER A 162 -7.40 -3.39 13.49
N MET A 163 -7.13 -2.40 14.33
CA MET A 163 -7.63 -1.04 14.17
C MET A 163 -6.64 -0.17 13.39
N ILE A 164 -5.35 -0.20 13.74
CA ILE A 164 -4.36 0.68 13.09
C ILE A 164 -4.13 0.33 11.62
N VAL A 165 -4.41 -0.90 11.19
CA VAL A 165 -4.32 -1.28 9.77
C VAL A 165 -5.33 -0.47 8.93
N HIS A 166 -6.46 -0.04 9.50
CA HIS A 166 -7.44 0.82 8.80
C HIS A 166 -6.89 2.20 8.42
N PHE A 167 -5.74 2.60 8.96
CA PHE A 167 -5.03 3.80 8.49
C PHE A 167 -4.44 3.64 7.08
N THR A 168 -4.43 2.45 6.46
CA THR A 168 -4.08 2.29 5.03
C THR A 168 -5.29 2.50 4.11
N GLY A 169 -6.50 2.19 4.57
CA GLY A 169 -7.71 2.25 3.74
C GLY A 169 -8.61 3.48 3.92
N TYR A 170 -9.76 3.42 3.26
CA TYR A 170 -10.86 4.38 3.39
C TYR A 170 -12.16 3.72 3.88
N GLU A 171 -12.06 2.50 4.43
CA GLU A 171 -13.21 1.71 4.91
C GLU A 171 -13.83 2.26 6.19
N LEU A 172 -13.01 2.92 7.02
CA LEU A 172 -13.41 3.58 8.25
C LEU A 172 -12.99 5.05 8.18
N ASP A 173 -13.78 5.93 8.78
CA ASP A 173 -13.28 7.26 9.09
C ASP A 173 -12.18 7.12 10.15
N LEU A 174 -11.06 7.79 9.93
CA LEU A 174 -9.94 7.78 10.87
C LEU A 174 -10.32 8.43 12.20
N ASP A 175 -11.28 9.35 12.18
CA ASP A 175 -11.79 10.00 13.40
C ASP A 175 -12.65 9.06 14.26
N ASP A 176 -13.13 7.94 13.69
CA ASP A 176 -13.88 6.90 14.41
C ASP A 176 -12.97 5.82 15.03
N ILE A 177 -11.64 5.89 14.81
CA ILE A 177 -10.69 4.93 15.37
C ILE A 177 -10.27 5.38 16.78
N GLU A 178 -10.87 4.77 17.79
CA GLU A 178 -10.55 5.01 19.20
C GLU A 178 -9.55 3.95 19.73
N LEU A 179 -8.43 4.41 20.28
CA LEU A 179 -7.40 3.58 20.92
C LEU A 179 -7.01 4.17 22.28
N ASP A 180 -6.72 3.30 23.24
CA ASP A 180 -6.47 3.69 24.63
C ASP A 180 -5.14 4.45 24.83
N ASP A 181 -4.08 4.00 24.13
CA ASP A 181 -2.75 4.61 24.22
C ASP A 181 -2.50 5.50 22.98
N PRO A 182 -2.21 6.79 23.14
CA PRO A 182 -1.97 7.70 22.01
C PRO A 182 -0.80 7.26 21.11
N ARG A 183 0.14 6.45 21.63
CA ARG A 183 1.24 5.89 20.83
C ARG A 183 0.75 4.87 19.80
N ASP A 184 -0.38 4.23 20.02
CA ASP A 184 -0.97 3.32 19.05
C ASP A 184 -1.59 4.09 17.86
N ILE A 185 -2.17 5.27 18.12
CA ILE A 185 -2.62 6.20 17.07
C ILE A 185 -1.42 6.69 16.23
N ILE A 186 -0.29 6.99 16.88
CA ILE A 186 0.95 7.31 16.16
C ILE A 186 1.37 6.16 15.23
N CYS A 187 1.29 4.90 15.67
CA CYS A 187 1.55 3.76 14.78
C CYS A 187 0.62 3.75 13.56
N GLY A 188 -0.68 4.05 13.75
CA GLY A 188 -1.62 4.25 12.64
C GLY A 188 -1.17 5.35 11.67
N HIS A 189 -0.79 6.53 12.17
CA HIS A 189 -0.29 7.64 11.35
C HIS A 189 0.96 7.24 10.55
N LEU A 190 1.89 6.51 11.17
CA LEU A 190 3.11 6.05 10.52
C LEU A 190 2.81 5.02 9.43
N ILE A 191 1.91 4.06 9.69
CA ILE A 191 1.49 3.02 8.72
C ILE A 191 0.82 3.67 7.51
N GLY A 192 -0.22 4.48 7.72
CA GLY A 192 -0.93 5.15 6.63
C GLY A 192 -0.05 6.12 5.84
N THR A 193 0.92 6.75 6.51
CA THR A 193 1.93 7.57 5.84
C THR A 193 2.86 6.72 4.97
N ALA A 194 3.38 5.62 5.50
CA ALA A 194 4.32 4.73 4.81
C ALA A 194 3.74 4.21 3.50
N ASP A 195 2.50 3.74 3.57
CA ASP A 195 1.71 3.24 2.45
C ASP A 195 1.60 4.29 1.31
N LEU A 196 1.09 5.48 1.64
CA LEU A 196 0.99 6.59 0.68
C LEU A 196 2.33 7.01 0.07
N ILE A 197 3.35 7.22 0.89
CA ILE A 197 4.62 7.77 0.39
C ILE A 197 5.41 6.74 -0.40
N ALA A 198 5.40 5.46 -0.01
CA ALA A 198 6.09 4.41 -0.74
C ALA A 198 5.44 4.18 -2.10
N GLN A 199 4.11 4.09 -2.13
CA GLN A 199 3.33 3.97 -3.36
C GLN A 199 3.68 5.08 -4.36
N MET A 200 3.55 6.34 -3.95
CA MET A 200 3.75 7.47 -4.87
C MET A 200 5.22 7.73 -5.21
N ALA A 201 6.14 7.30 -4.36
CA ALA A 201 7.57 7.39 -4.59
C ALA A 201 8.10 6.25 -5.48
N ASP A 202 7.32 5.20 -5.76
CA ASP A 202 7.72 4.13 -6.68
C ASP A 202 8.18 4.73 -8.02
N ARG A 203 9.35 4.29 -8.51
CA ARG A 203 9.91 4.76 -9.76
C ARG A 203 8.96 4.48 -10.92
N CYS A 204 8.23 3.38 -10.89
CA CYS A 204 7.25 2.99 -11.88
C CYS A 204 5.83 3.39 -11.50
N TYR A 205 5.63 4.29 -10.52
CA TYR A 205 4.32 4.68 -10.02
C TYR A 205 3.32 4.99 -11.14
N LEU A 206 3.70 5.84 -12.12
CA LEU A 206 2.79 6.26 -13.18
C LEU A 206 2.42 5.11 -14.13
N GLU A 207 3.38 4.27 -14.51
CA GLU A 207 3.13 3.08 -15.32
C GLU A 207 2.28 2.06 -14.57
N LYS A 208 2.60 1.79 -13.30
CA LYS A 208 1.82 0.88 -12.45
C LYS A 208 0.39 1.39 -12.25
N CYS A 209 0.18 2.70 -12.05
CA CYS A 209 -1.16 3.28 -11.97
C CYS A 209 -1.95 3.04 -13.26
N ARG A 210 -1.35 3.34 -14.41
CA ARG A 210 -2.00 3.19 -15.72
C ARG A 210 -2.36 1.74 -16.04
N ASP A 211 -1.41 0.83 -15.82
CA ASP A 211 -1.45 -0.53 -16.38
C ASP A 211 -1.83 -1.61 -15.37
N ARG A 212 -1.87 -1.29 -14.07
CA ARG A 212 -2.11 -2.29 -13.00
C ARG A 212 -3.16 -1.84 -11.99
N LEU A 213 -3.03 -0.64 -11.45
CA LEU A 213 -4.02 -0.11 -10.49
C LEU A 213 -5.38 0.11 -11.14
N TYR A 214 -5.41 0.69 -12.34
CA TYR A 214 -6.67 0.91 -13.05
C TYR A 214 -7.42 -0.41 -13.33
N PRO A 215 -6.79 -1.48 -13.86
CA PRO A 215 -7.41 -2.79 -13.94
C PRO A 215 -8.00 -3.30 -12.63
N GLU A 216 -7.28 -3.14 -11.51
CA GLU A 216 -7.81 -3.53 -10.20
C GLU A 216 -9.00 -2.68 -9.78
N PHE A 217 -8.99 -1.38 -10.04
CA PHE A 217 -10.14 -0.52 -9.76
C PHE A 217 -11.36 -0.91 -10.58
N VAL A 218 -11.19 -1.39 -11.80
CA VAL A 218 -12.31 -1.92 -12.59
C VAL A 218 -12.84 -3.17 -11.90
N VAL A 219 -12.00 -4.18 -11.65
CA VAL A 219 -12.39 -5.45 -11.04
C VAL A 219 -13.01 -5.26 -9.65
N GLY A 220 -12.43 -4.41 -8.82
CA GLY A 220 -12.90 -4.08 -7.48
C GLY A 220 -14.10 -3.13 -7.42
N GLY A 221 -14.66 -2.72 -8.56
CA GLY A 221 -15.86 -1.88 -8.62
C GLY A 221 -15.64 -0.41 -8.22
N VAL A 222 -14.39 0.05 -8.18
CA VAL A 222 -14.03 1.45 -7.86
C VAL A 222 -14.10 2.34 -9.10
N ALA A 223 -13.64 1.85 -10.27
CA ALA A 223 -13.62 2.65 -11.49
C ALA A 223 -15.04 3.00 -11.96
N VAL A 224 -15.98 2.08 -11.71
CA VAL A 224 -17.40 2.22 -12.02
C VAL A 224 -18.22 1.69 -10.84
N GLU A 225 -18.95 2.59 -10.19
CA GLU A 225 -19.81 2.28 -9.06
C GLU A 225 -21.28 2.23 -9.51
N ASN A 226 -22.02 1.20 -9.11
CA ASN A 226 -23.45 1.11 -9.40
C ASN A 226 -24.25 1.86 -8.32
N SER A 227 -24.73 3.05 -8.65
CA SER A 227 -25.44 3.92 -7.70
C SER A 227 -26.93 3.54 -7.54
N ALA A 228 -27.56 2.97 -8.58
CA ALA A 228 -28.95 2.47 -8.56
C ALA A 228 -29.24 1.56 -9.78
N SER A 229 -30.40 0.89 -9.80
CA SER A 229 -30.80 0.03 -10.93
C SER A 229 -30.91 0.81 -12.25
N GLY A 230 -29.90 0.72 -13.10
CA GLY A 230 -29.85 1.32 -14.44
C GLY A 230 -28.91 2.53 -14.58
N GLU A 231 -28.33 3.03 -13.49
CA GLU A 231 -27.38 4.14 -13.47
C GLU A 231 -26.05 3.72 -12.83
N TYR A 232 -24.95 4.24 -13.38
CA TYR A 232 -23.61 3.99 -12.87
C TYR A 232 -22.81 5.29 -12.82
N MET A 233 -21.93 5.39 -11.83
CA MET A 233 -21.03 6.52 -11.64
C MET A 233 -19.62 6.15 -12.08
N VAL A 234 -19.07 6.87 -13.05
CA VAL A 234 -17.72 6.59 -13.59
C VAL A 234 -16.68 7.43 -12.88
N ARG A 235 -15.93 6.80 -11.97
CA ARG A 235 -14.79 7.44 -11.30
C ARG A 235 -13.58 7.52 -12.21
N TYR A 236 -13.29 6.46 -12.97
CA TYR A 236 -12.15 6.39 -13.88
C TYR A 236 -12.52 5.72 -15.21
N LYS A 237 -12.31 6.43 -16.32
CA LYS A 237 -12.65 5.92 -17.67
C LYS A 237 -11.58 5.02 -18.28
N SER A 238 -10.34 5.16 -17.83
CA SER A 238 -9.15 4.44 -18.32
C SER A 238 -7.97 4.67 -17.39
N GLY A 239 -6.89 3.90 -17.53
CA GLY A 239 -5.62 4.19 -16.85
C GLY A 239 -5.06 5.58 -17.16
N LYS A 240 -5.28 6.11 -18.37
CA LYS A 240 -4.93 7.50 -18.71
C LYS A 240 -5.83 8.52 -18.00
N ASP A 241 -7.11 8.21 -17.80
CA ASP A 241 -8.03 9.07 -17.05
C ASP A 241 -7.67 9.09 -15.56
N LEU A 242 -7.29 7.95 -14.99
CA LEU A 242 -6.69 7.85 -13.66
C LEU A 242 -5.47 8.77 -13.53
N LEU A 243 -4.53 8.71 -14.48
CA LEU A 243 -3.38 9.59 -14.49
C LEU A 243 -3.75 11.08 -14.65
N ARG A 244 -4.74 11.45 -15.47
CA ARG A 244 -5.21 12.84 -15.58
C ARG A 244 -5.76 13.39 -14.26
N LYS A 245 -6.38 12.53 -13.46
CA LYS A 245 -6.98 12.87 -12.15
C LYS A 245 -6.00 12.80 -10.99
N THR A 246 -4.86 12.13 -11.17
CA THR A 246 -3.84 11.93 -10.13
C THR A 246 -3.29 13.24 -9.54
N PRO A 247 -3.03 14.33 -10.30
CA PRO A 247 -2.57 15.59 -9.71
C PRO A 247 -3.59 16.21 -8.73
N ALA A 248 -4.88 16.16 -9.07
CA ALA A 248 -5.94 16.65 -8.19
C ALA A 248 -6.05 15.78 -6.93
N PHE A 249 -5.99 14.45 -7.09
CA PHE A 249 -5.95 13.51 -5.95
C PHE A 249 -4.77 13.81 -5.01
N TYR A 250 -3.57 14.03 -5.56
CA TYR A 250 -2.39 14.37 -4.76
C TYR A 250 -2.60 15.67 -3.97
N GLN A 251 -3.13 16.71 -4.61
CA GLN A 251 -3.30 18.02 -3.97
C GLN A 251 -4.42 18.06 -2.93
N GLN A 252 -5.49 17.30 -3.14
CA GLN A 252 -6.71 17.38 -2.33
C GLN A 252 -6.74 16.28 -1.26
N VAL A 253 -6.59 15.02 -1.65
CA VAL A 253 -6.80 13.88 -0.75
C VAL A 253 -5.52 13.53 -0.01
N MET A 254 -4.44 13.32 -0.75
CA MET A 254 -3.18 12.86 -0.16
C MET A 254 -2.56 13.93 0.76
N ARG A 255 -2.55 15.20 0.33
CA ARG A 255 -2.06 16.29 1.19
C ARG A 255 -2.88 16.48 2.45
N GLU A 256 -4.19 16.32 2.40
CA GLU A 256 -5.03 16.36 3.59
C GLU A 256 -4.69 15.20 4.53
N ARG A 257 -4.59 13.97 3.99
CA ARG A 257 -4.26 12.78 4.77
C ARG A 257 -2.88 12.90 5.41
N LEU A 258 -1.84 13.23 4.64
CA LEU A 258 -0.48 13.38 5.16
C LEU A 258 -0.31 14.57 6.11
N ASN A 259 -0.86 15.74 5.78
CA ASN A 259 -0.58 16.96 6.55
C ASN A 259 -1.49 17.13 7.76
N SER A 260 -2.74 16.71 7.65
CA SER A 260 -3.76 16.87 8.69
C SER A 260 -3.96 15.56 9.45
N LYS A 261 -4.47 14.53 8.78
CA LYS A 261 -4.88 13.28 9.45
C LYS A 261 -3.70 12.51 10.05
N PHE A 262 -2.54 12.49 9.38
CA PHE A 262 -1.33 11.81 9.85
C PHE A 262 -0.28 12.76 10.43
N THR A 263 -0.68 13.98 10.76
CA THR A 263 0.15 14.95 11.52
C THR A 263 1.54 15.17 10.93
N ARG A 264 1.68 15.12 9.60
CA ARG A 264 2.97 15.25 8.87
C ARG A 264 4.00 14.20 9.26
N ALA A 265 3.59 12.98 9.59
CA ALA A 265 4.48 11.90 10.00
C ALA A 265 5.58 11.57 8.96
N TYR A 266 5.37 11.89 7.67
CA TYR A 266 6.39 11.70 6.63
C TYR A 266 7.72 12.43 6.93
N ARG A 267 7.69 13.47 7.78
CA ARG A 267 8.86 14.23 8.21
C ARG A 267 9.82 13.43 9.09
N TYR A 268 9.37 12.34 9.72
CA TYR A 268 10.28 11.49 10.50
C TYR A 268 11.35 10.82 9.63
N ILE A 269 11.14 10.70 8.31
CA ILE A 269 12.20 10.32 7.37
C ILE A 269 13.38 11.31 7.42
N GLU A 270 13.14 12.62 7.57
CA GLU A 270 14.16 13.68 7.53
C GLU A 270 15.27 13.44 8.58
N VAL A 271 14.89 12.85 9.72
CA VAL A 271 15.79 12.51 10.82
C VAL A 271 16.89 11.52 10.39
N LEU A 272 16.58 10.63 9.44
CA LEU A 272 17.51 9.62 8.95
C LEU A 272 18.39 10.09 7.79
N TYR A 273 18.01 11.20 7.14
CA TYR A 273 18.63 11.68 5.90
C TYR A 273 19.09 13.13 5.98
N GLY A 274 19.52 13.58 7.17
CA GLY A 274 20.15 14.89 7.34
C GLY A 274 19.24 16.08 7.00
N GLY A 275 17.92 15.92 7.19
CA GLY A 275 16.93 16.93 6.83
C GLY A 275 16.29 16.74 5.45
N GLU A 276 16.83 15.85 4.60
CA GLU A 276 16.23 15.53 3.31
C GLU A 276 15.15 14.45 3.42
N ASN A 277 14.23 14.40 2.46
CA ASN A 277 13.21 13.36 2.40
C ASN A 277 13.17 12.71 1.01
N PRO A 278 13.85 11.57 0.80
CA PRO A 278 13.96 10.93 -0.52
C PRO A 278 12.61 10.43 -1.06
N TYR A 279 11.64 10.12 -0.19
CA TYR A 279 10.28 9.76 -0.62
C TYR A 279 9.55 10.97 -1.21
N ILE A 280 9.54 12.10 -0.50
CA ILE A 280 8.89 13.33 -0.99
C ILE A 280 9.55 13.86 -2.27
N GLU A 281 10.88 13.76 -2.39
CA GLU A 281 11.57 14.15 -3.62
C GLU A 281 11.20 13.23 -4.80
N ALA A 282 11.17 11.91 -4.59
CA ALA A 282 10.73 10.97 -5.62
C ALA A 282 9.27 11.21 -6.05
N ILE A 283 8.37 11.50 -5.11
CA ILE A 283 6.98 11.89 -5.40
C ILE A 283 6.94 13.15 -6.25
N ARG A 284 7.74 14.18 -5.91
CA ARG A 284 7.83 15.43 -6.67
C ARG A 284 8.27 15.17 -8.11
N VAL A 285 9.29 14.33 -8.31
CA VAL A 285 9.78 13.94 -9.64
C VAL A 285 8.69 13.22 -10.44
N ASN A 286 7.98 12.26 -9.83
CA ASN A 286 6.87 11.56 -10.48
C ASN A 286 5.74 12.52 -10.88
N MET A 287 5.36 13.45 -9.99
CA MET A 287 4.31 14.43 -10.28
C MET A 287 4.73 15.42 -11.37
N ALA A 288 5.96 15.92 -11.35
CA ALA A 288 6.49 16.80 -12.39
C ALA A 288 6.50 16.11 -13.76
N HIS A 289 6.93 14.84 -13.81
CA HIS A 289 6.91 14.04 -15.03
C HIS A 289 5.50 13.83 -15.56
N LEU A 290 4.54 13.54 -14.68
CA LEU A 290 3.13 13.41 -15.04
C LEU A 290 2.56 14.71 -15.62
N VAL A 291 2.80 15.85 -14.96
CA VAL A 291 2.36 17.17 -15.47
C VAL A 291 2.91 17.42 -16.87
N HIS A 292 4.19 17.16 -17.10
CA HIS A 292 4.80 17.31 -18.43
C HIS A 292 4.15 16.41 -19.49
N ILE A 293 3.82 15.16 -19.15
CA ILE A 293 3.08 14.24 -20.05
C ILE A 293 1.69 14.79 -20.37
N LEU A 294 0.98 15.34 -19.38
CA LEU A 294 -0.36 15.88 -19.55
C LEU A 294 -0.36 17.14 -20.42
N GLU A 295 0.58 18.05 -20.22
CA GLU A 295 0.73 19.29 -20.99
C GLU A 295 1.10 19.02 -22.45
N THR A 296 2.00 18.07 -22.70
CA THR A 296 2.45 17.72 -24.06
C THR A 296 1.54 16.71 -24.76
N GLY A 297 0.68 16.01 -24.01
CA GLY A 297 -0.09 14.86 -24.49
C GLY A 297 0.77 13.64 -24.87
N ASN A 298 2.08 13.66 -24.60
CA ASN A 298 3.02 12.65 -25.08
C ASN A 298 3.13 11.45 -24.13
N TRP A 299 2.17 10.54 -24.23
CA TRP A 299 2.14 9.30 -23.44
C TRP A 299 3.32 8.35 -23.70
N SER A 300 4.09 8.53 -24.78
CA SER A 300 5.28 7.72 -25.06
C SER A 300 6.46 7.99 -24.11
N LEU A 301 6.34 8.99 -23.24
CA LEU A 301 7.31 9.29 -22.18
C LEU A 301 7.17 8.35 -20.97
N LEU A 302 6.06 7.61 -20.85
CA LEU A 302 5.91 6.52 -19.88
C LEU A 302 6.52 5.24 -20.44
N ARG A 303 7.84 5.11 -20.27
CA ARG A 303 8.68 4.09 -20.93
C ARG A 303 9.07 2.93 -20.01
N ARG A 304 8.83 3.05 -18.70
CA ARG A 304 9.31 2.05 -17.74
C ARG A 304 8.47 0.78 -17.89
N LYS A 305 9.11 -0.37 -17.71
CA LYS A 305 8.48 -1.70 -17.73
C LYS A 305 8.72 -2.37 -16.37
N PRO A 306 7.86 -2.12 -15.37
CA PRO A 306 7.98 -2.80 -14.09
C PRO A 306 7.75 -4.31 -14.26
N SER A 307 8.45 -5.14 -13.48
CA SER A 307 8.18 -6.58 -13.37
C SER A 307 6.95 -6.83 -12.50
N PHE A 308 6.31 -7.99 -12.63
CA PHE A 308 5.21 -8.41 -11.76
C PHE A 308 5.75 -9.37 -10.70
N PHE A 309 5.34 -9.18 -9.44
CA PHE A 309 5.78 -10.03 -8.32
C PHE A 309 4.59 -10.77 -7.70
N LEU A 310 4.01 -11.68 -8.49
CA LEU A 310 2.77 -12.41 -8.18
C LEU A 310 3.05 -13.81 -7.67
N GLY A 311 2.14 -14.34 -6.85
CA GLY A 311 2.11 -15.76 -6.50
C GLY A 311 1.46 -16.64 -7.58
N ILE A 312 0.57 -16.07 -8.41
CA ILE A 312 -0.06 -16.75 -9.54
C ILE A 312 0.38 -16.06 -10.85
N THR A 313 1.30 -16.68 -11.58
CA THR A 313 1.92 -16.05 -12.77
C THR A 313 0.93 -15.79 -13.91
N THR A 314 -0.13 -16.58 -14.03
CA THR A 314 -1.18 -16.39 -15.06
C THR A 314 -2.10 -15.20 -14.78
N ALA A 315 -2.08 -14.65 -13.57
CA ALA A 315 -3.02 -13.62 -13.12
C ALA A 315 -2.94 -12.33 -13.96
N VAL A 316 -1.79 -12.03 -14.56
CA VAL A 316 -1.63 -10.88 -15.48
C VAL A 316 -2.60 -10.95 -16.66
N HIS A 317 -2.85 -12.15 -17.20
CA HIS A 317 -3.81 -12.34 -18.28
C HIS A 317 -5.25 -12.46 -17.78
N ASP A 318 -5.44 -12.91 -16.54
CA ASP A 318 -6.77 -13.05 -15.94
C ASP A 318 -7.41 -11.68 -15.70
N ILE A 319 -6.65 -10.73 -15.15
CA ILE A 319 -7.17 -9.39 -14.86
C ILE A 319 -7.59 -8.64 -16.14
N GLU A 320 -6.83 -8.74 -17.23
CA GLU A 320 -7.18 -8.12 -18.52
C GLU A 320 -8.50 -8.67 -19.08
N ARG A 321 -8.74 -9.98 -18.92
CA ARG A 321 -9.99 -10.63 -19.32
C ARG A 321 -11.16 -10.18 -18.46
N LEU A 322 -10.96 -10.04 -17.13
CA LEU A 322 -11.98 -9.55 -16.21
C LEU A 322 -12.38 -8.11 -16.54
N VAL A 323 -11.41 -7.22 -16.72
CA VAL A 323 -11.63 -5.82 -17.13
C VAL A 323 -12.45 -5.77 -18.42
N THR A 324 -12.09 -6.56 -19.43
CA THR A 324 -12.79 -6.59 -20.72
C THR A 324 -14.26 -7.01 -20.55
N ARG A 325 -14.53 -8.04 -19.73
CA ARG A 325 -15.88 -8.51 -19.45
C ARG A 325 -16.72 -7.45 -18.73
N GLN A 326 -16.17 -6.82 -17.70
CA GLN A 326 -16.89 -5.84 -16.89
C GLN A 326 -17.18 -4.55 -17.68
N VAL A 327 -16.21 -4.05 -18.46
CA VAL A 327 -16.43 -2.92 -19.36
C VAL A 327 -17.47 -3.25 -20.44
N ALA A 328 -17.49 -4.49 -20.96
CA ALA A 328 -18.50 -4.92 -21.93
C ALA A 328 -19.91 -4.98 -21.31
N ALA A 329 -20.04 -5.41 -20.06
CA ALA A 329 -21.32 -5.46 -19.34
C ALA A 329 -21.95 -4.07 -19.13
N LEU A 330 -21.14 -3.00 -19.14
CA LEU A 330 -21.60 -1.61 -19.02
C LEU A 330 -22.11 -1.02 -20.35
N LYS A 331 -21.91 -1.69 -21.50
CA LYS A 331 -22.37 -1.20 -22.80
C LYS A 331 -23.91 -1.23 -22.87
N GLY A 332 -24.54 -0.08 -22.65
CA GLY A 332 -26.01 0.09 -22.72
C GLY A 332 -26.60 0.80 -21.51
N ALA A 333 -25.86 0.92 -20.41
CA ALA A 333 -26.26 1.72 -19.26
C ALA A 333 -26.00 3.22 -19.52
N ARG A 334 -26.65 4.12 -18.78
CA ARG A 334 -26.37 5.57 -18.83
C ARG A 334 -25.50 5.99 -17.64
N PRO A 335 -24.39 6.72 -17.87
CA PRO A 335 -23.61 7.26 -16.77
C PRO A 335 -24.42 8.34 -16.04
N SER A 336 -24.33 8.37 -14.72
CA SER A 336 -24.90 9.46 -13.92
C SER A 336 -24.23 10.79 -14.28
N GLY A 337 -24.97 11.90 -14.12
CA GLY A 337 -24.47 13.25 -14.39
C GLY A 337 -23.53 13.81 -13.32
N ASP A 338 -23.45 13.15 -12.17
CA ASP A 338 -22.68 13.62 -11.02
C ASP A 338 -21.20 13.28 -11.13
N THR A 339 -20.34 14.19 -10.67
CA THR A 339 -18.90 13.94 -10.60
C THR A 339 -18.59 13.23 -9.28
N PRO A 340 -18.16 11.95 -9.30
CA PRO A 340 -17.77 11.25 -8.08
C PRO A 340 -16.61 11.94 -7.36
N PRO A 341 -16.50 11.82 -6.02
CA PRO A 341 -15.30 12.23 -5.33
C PRO A 341 -14.07 11.46 -5.85
N LEU A 342 -12.91 12.11 -5.83
CA LEU A 342 -11.65 11.45 -6.15
C LEU A 342 -11.31 10.46 -5.05
N VAL A 343 -11.23 9.19 -5.38
CA VAL A 343 -10.80 8.13 -4.46
C VAL A 343 -9.70 7.36 -5.16
N MET A 344 -8.50 7.42 -4.62
CA MET A 344 -7.50 6.42 -4.94
C MET A 344 -7.52 5.42 -3.80
N PRO A 345 -8.10 4.23 -4.00
CA PRO A 345 -7.77 3.10 -3.16
C PRO A 345 -6.25 2.95 -3.13
N ILE A 346 -5.75 2.89 -1.90
CA ILE A 346 -4.42 2.45 -1.49
C ILE A 346 -4.60 1.04 -0.96
#